data_AF-A0A9N9Z0T4-F1
#
_entry.id   AF-A0A9N9Z0T4-F1
#
_cell.length_a   1.000
_cell.length_b   1.000
_cell.length_c   1.000
_cell.angle_alpha   90.00
_cell.angle_beta   90.00
_cell.angle_gamma   90.00
#
_symmetry.space_group_name_H-M   'P 1'
#
loop_
_entity.id
_entity.type
_entity.pdbx_description
1 polymer ?
#
loop_
_entity_poly.entity_id
_entity_poly.type
_entity_poly.pdbx_seq_one_letter_code
_entity_poly.pdbx_strand_id
1 'polypeptide(L)'
;MAATWDPANLFQISYEIDNDFTLISCVGEDETRLSRPRCRYSVPEIWYPEIRSQLARFATQDPKCISAQELIDLARICLCEETHQYQAELVAQRWLDVVATAAEHHDQLLRKSKEQASIATHLSQLVPNGAEEELREHKIKYTSVLLENYEQRRQIEELETELSTTSTSLETVKQENQDLRAEVEEASKRKAYTSKYNDMLRKQLEAATKRAQGLDAKVSYIEGVHGSTKTQADRLQEENSSLKAEIARLKHKEGVLSDKHEQALSELSAQRATTIALTNQVQYLKTSERFLRESISACWFHNIYTWVLQLFGFSSPVLSKIQSEEKAQLWV
;
A
#
# COMPACT_ATOMS: atom_id res chain seq x y z
N MET A 1 -69.09 5.40 47.75
CA MET A 1 -70.15 6.44 47.79
C MET A 1 -69.48 7.77 47.52
N ALA A 2 -69.72 8.38 46.37
CA ALA A 2 -69.13 9.68 46.04
C ALA A 2 -69.86 10.77 46.83
N ALA A 3 -69.12 11.68 47.46
CA ALA A 3 -69.71 12.82 48.14
C ALA A 3 -70.31 13.76 47.10
N THR A 4 -71.64 13.92 47.11
CA THR A 4 -72.35 14.95 46.32
C THR A 4 -72.20 16.37 46.89
N TRP A 5 -71.28 16.51 47.85
CA TRP A 5 -70.91 17.73 48.52
C TRP A 5 -69.39 17.92 48.35
N ASP A 6 -69.03 18.76 47.40
CA ASP A 6 -67.66 19.22 47.16
C ASP A 6 -67.67 20.75 47.31
N PRO A 7 -67.32 21.29 48.48
CA PRO A 7 -67.35 22.73 48.72
C PRO A 7 -66.33 23.49 47.86
N ALA A 8 -65.21 22.86 47.46
CA ALA A 8 -64.23 23.54 46.60
C ALA A 8 -64.83 23.81 45.22
N ASN A 9 -65.45 22.80 44.60
CA ASN A 9 -66.12 22.97 43.32
C ASN A 9 -67.37 23.87 43.41
N LEU A 10 -68.19 23.72 44.45
CA LEU A 10 -69.44 24.48 44.61
C LEU A 10 -69.19 25.98 44.91
N PHE A 11 -68.18 26.31 45.71
CA PHE A 11 -67.73 27.68 45.92
C PHE A 11 -66.85 28.20 44.78
N GLN A 12 -66.61 27.36 43.77
CA GLN A 12 -65.75 27.63 42.61
C GLN A 12 -64.32 28.03 43.01
N ILE A 13 -63.79 27.49 44.11
CA ILE A 13 -62.40 27.71 44.52
C ILE A 13 -61.52 26.80 43.67
N SER A 14 -61.09 27.33 42.52
CA SER A 14 -60.32 26.63 41.51
C SER A 14 -58.85 26.53 41.89
N TYR A 15 -58.29 25.32 41.74
CA TYR A 15 -56.84 25.08 41.73
C TYR A 15 -56.37 25.11 40.28
N GLU A 16 -55.69 26.19 39.88
CA GLU A 16 -54.97 26.22 38.61
C GLU A 16 -53.62 25.52 38.82
N ILE A 17 -53.32 24.50 38.02
CA ILE A 17 -52.02 23.81 38.03
C ILE A 17 -51.13 24.53 37.02
N ASP A 18 -50.26 25.40 37.51
CA ASP A 18 -49.26 26.08 36.69
C ASP A 18 -47.86 25.71 37.19
N ASN A 19 -47.07 25.07 36.32
CA ASN A 19 -45.66 24.70 36.55
C ASN A 19 -45.35 24.13 37.96
N ASP A 20 -45.92 22.97 38.28
CA ASP A 20 -45.83 22.25 39.58
C ASP A 20 -46.45 22.95 40.81
N PHE A 21 -46.98 24.17 40.68
CA PHE A 21 -47.67 24.87 41.76
C PHE A 21 -49.19 24.90 41.54
N THR A 22 -49.95 24.46 42.55
CA THR A 22 -51.39 24.62 42.61
C THR A 22 -51.75 26.00 43.15
N LEU A 23 -52.09 26.93 42.26
CA LEU A 23 -52.50 28.29 42.62
C LEU A 23 -54.01 28.34 42.91
N ILE A 24 -54.40 29.11 43.93
CA ILE A 24 -55.81 29.37 44.24
C ILE A 24 -56.20 30.74 43.70
N SER A 25 -57.12 30.77 42.73
CA SER A 25 -57.62 32.01 42.13
C SER A 25 -58.46 32.81 43.13
N CYS A 26 -58.33 34.14 43.16
CA CYS A 26 -59.20 35.02 43.95
C CYS A 26 -60.67 34.87 43.52
N VAL A 27 -61.57 34.72 44.49
CA VAL A 27 -63.02 34.53 44.26
C VAL A 27 -63.79 35.84 44.12
N GLY A 28 -63.11 36.98 44.27
CA GLY A 28 -63.68 38.32 44.13
C GLY A 28 -64.07 38.67 42.70
N GLU A 29 -64.94 39.66 42.56
CA GLU A 29 -65.44 40.14 41.27
C GLU A 29 -64.96 41.56 40.96
N ASP A 30 -64.38 41.69 39.78
CA ASP A 30 -63.96 42.93 39.15
C ASP A 30 -65.11 43.45 38.27
N GLU A 31 -65.93 44.33 38.85
CA GLU A 31 -67.09 44.96 38.19
C GLU A 31 -66.73 45.70 36.89
N THR A 32 -65.45 46.03 36.67
CA THR A 32 -65.00 46.73 35.45
C THR A 32 -64.96 45.83 34.21
N ARG A 33 -65.08 44.50 34.37
CA ARG A 33 -64.86 43.52 33.30
C ARG A 33 -66.15 42.87 32.79
N LEU A 34 -66.67 43.41 31.69
CA LEU A 34 -67.91 42.97 31.01
C LEU A 34 -67.97 41.49 30.59
N SER A 35 -66.83 40.78 30.47
CA SER A 35 -66.78 39.43 29.85
C SER A 35 -66.39 38.29 30.80
N ARG A 36 -65.75 38.58 31.94
CA ARG A 36 -65.46 37.63 33.03
C ARG A 36 -65.33 38.42 34.33
N PRO A 37 -66.29 38.32 35.26
CA PRO A 37 -66.26 39.12 36.48
C PRO A 37 -65.16 38.65 37.44
N ARG A 38 -64.75 37.39 37.43
CA ARG A 38 -63.76 36.89 38.39
C ARG A 38 -62.40 37.59 38.26
N CYS A 39 -61.85 37.96 39.42
CA CYS A 39 -60.51 38.48 39.61
C CYS A 39 -59.43 37.58 38.99
N ARG A 40 -58.44 38.17 38.33
CA ARG A 40 -57.31 37.44 37.70
C ARG A 40 -56.14 37.11 38.64
N TYR A 41 -56.16 37.63 39.86
CA TYR A 41 -55.05 37.49 40.80
C TYR A 41 -55.22 36.22 41.63
N SER A 42 -54.12 35.55 41.94
CA SER A 42 -54.10 34.46 42.90
C SER A 42 -54.15 35.00 44.33
N VAL A 43 -54.66 34.18 45.23
CA VAL A 43 -54.56 34.38 46.68
C VAL A 43 -53.09 34.17 47.11
N PRO A 44 -52.58 34.87 48.15
CA PRO A 44 -51.25 34.61 48.71
C PRO A 44 -51.09 33.15 49.19
N GLU A 45 -49.97 32.52 48.85
CA GLU A 45 -49.71 31.09 49.15
C GLU A 45 -49.78 30.74 50.65
N ILE A 46 -49.49 31.70 51.53
CA ILE A 46 -49.59 31.56 52.99
C ILE A 46 -50.98 31.10 53.46
N TRP A 47 -52.03 31.40 52.70
CA TRP A 47 -53.41 31.03 53.02
C TRP A 47 -53.83 29.66 52.48
N TYR A 48 -53.05 29.03 51.59
CA TYR A 48 -53.46 27.78 50.90
C TYR A 48 -53.69 26.59 51.86
N PRO A 49 -52.86 26.37 52.91
CA PRO A 49 -53.13 25.30 53.87
C PRO A 49 -54.43 25.52 54.64
N GLU A 50 -54.74 26.78 54.99
CA GLU A 50 -55.95 27.13 55.76
C GLU A 50 -57.21 26.99 54.90
N ILE A 51 -57.18 27.49 53.65
CA ILE A 51 -58.28 27.31 52.69
C ILE A 51 -58.58 25.81 52.49
N ARG A 52 -57.54 24.99 52.30
CA ARG A 52 -57.69 23.53 52.16
C ARG A 52 -58.24 22.87 53.42
N SER A 53 -57.77 23.30 54.60
CA SER A 53 -58.23 22.81 55.90
C SER A 53 -59.73 23.09 56.08
N GLN A 54 -60.18 24.31 55.82
CA GLN A 54 -61.59 24.69 55.94
C GLN A 54 -62.47 23.99 54.91
N LEU A 55 -62.03 23.86 53.66
CA LEU A 55 -62.77 23.11 52.63
C LEU A 55 -62.87 21.61 52.94
N ALA A 56 -61.78 20.99 53.43
CA ALA A 56 -61.81 19.60 53.88
C ALA A 56 -62.75 19.40 55.08
N ARG A 57 -62.74 20.32 56.05
CA ARG A 57 -63.68 20.32 57.18
C ARG A 57 -65.12 20.42 56.70
N PHE A 58 -65.44 21.38 55.84
CA PHE A 58 -66.76 21.52 55.25
C PHE A 58 -67.19 20.27 54.49
N ALA A 59 -66.30 19.64 53.70
CA ALA A 59 -66.60 18.41 52.95
C ALA A 59 -67.02 17.22 53.85
N THR A 60 -66.61 17.23 55.12
CA THR A 60 -67.03 16.22 56.12
C THR A 60 -68.25 16.60 56.95
N GLN A 61 -68.74 17.84 56.83
CA GLN A 61 -69.83 18.41 57.62
C GLN A 61 -71.14 18.40 56.81
N ASP A 62 -72.29 18.25 57.48
CA ASP A 62 -73.60 18.48 56.85
C ASP A 62 -73.65 19.95 56.39
N PRO A 63 -73.99 20.26 55.12
CA PRO A 63 -74.08 21.62 54.62
C PRO A 63 -74.94 22.54 55.49
N LYS A 64 -76.00 22.01 56.13
CA LYS A 64 -76.89 22.77 57.03
C LYS A 64 -76.20 23.32 58.28
N CYS A 65 -75.09 22.72 58.68
CA CYS A 65 -74.35 23.10 59.88
C CYS A 65 -73.27 24.15 59.60
N ILE A 66 -73.07 24.57 58.34
CA ILE A 66 -72.09 25.60 57.98
C ILE A 66 -72.71 26.98 58.22
N SER A 67 -72.11 27.77 59.10
CA SER A 67 -72.62 29.09 59.46
C SER A 67 -72.14 30.18 58.50
N ALA A 68 -72.89 31.28 58.44
CA ALA A 68 -72.52 32.47 57.67
C ALA A 68 -71.13 33.02 58.05
N GLN A 69 -70.77 32.97 59.34
CA GLN A 69 -69.47 33.45 59.82
C GLN A 69 -68.31 32.62 59.24
N GLU A 70 -68.45 31.29 59.21
CA GLU A 70 -67.42 30.41 58.66
C GLU A 70 -67.24 30.62 57.14
N LEU A 71 -68.30 30.97 56.41
CA LEU A 71 -68.20 31.35 55.00
C LEU A 71 -67.56 32.73 54.80
N ILE A 72 -67.81 33.69 55.69
CA ILE A 72 -67.12 35.01 55.69
C ILE A 72 -65.63 34.82 55.94
N ASP A 73 -65.26 33.97 56.89
CA ASP A 73 -63.86 33.73 57.23
C ASP A 73 -63.12 32.98 56.11
N LEU A 74 -63.76 31.98 55.46
CA LEU A 74 -63.25 31.38 54.23
C LEU A 74 -63.14 32.40 53.08
N ALA A 75 -64.14 33.27 52.91
CA ALA A 75 -64.14 34.26 51.85
C ALA A 75 -62.99 35.26 52.01
N ARG A 76 -62.74 35.76 53.23
CA ARG A 76 -61.62 36.65 53.55
C ARG A 76 -60.28 36.08 53.11
N ILE A 77 -60.00 34.81 53.40
CA ILE A 77 -58.74 34.17 53.00
C ILE A 77 -58.72 33.79 51.51
N CYS A 78 -59.87 33.70 50.83
CA CYS A 78 -59.97 33.44 49.38
C CYS A 78 -59.94 34.71 48.50
N LEU A 79 -59.73 35.90 49.09
CA LEU A 79 -59.73 37.19 48.40
C LEU A 79 -58.33 37.82 48.41
N CYS A 80 -57.91 38.39 47.28
CA CYS A 80 -56.62 39.08 47.21
C CYS A 80 -56.66 40.40 47.98
N GLU A 81 -55.65 40.59 48.84
CA GLU A 81 -55.60 41.61 49.89
C GLU A 81 -55.70 43.04 49.34
N GLU A 82 -55.05 43.31 48.22
CA GLU A 82 -54.92 44.66 47.64
C GLU A 82 -56.23 45.22 47.06
N THR A 83 -57.17 44.36 46.62
CA THR A 83 -58.25 44.80 45.73
C THR A 83 -59.64 44.24 46.02
N HIS A 84 -59.78 43.10 46.70
CA HIS A 84 -61.11 42.46 46.86
C HIS A 84 -61.49 42.07 48.30
N GLN A 85 -60.64 42.32 49.31
CA GLN A 85 -60.93 42.01 50.72
C GLN A 85 -62.30 42.51 51.22
N TYR A 86 -62.73 43.71 50.79
CA TYR A 86 -64.02 44.28 51.17
C TYR A 86 -65.24 43.49 50.67
N GLN A 87 -65.06 42.57 49.71
CA GLN A 87 -66.14 41.76 49.14
C GLN A 87 -66.44 40.48 49.94
N ALA A 88 -65.73 40.20 51.05
CA ALA A 88 -65.86 38.95 51.78
C ALA A 88 -67.30 38.61 52.21
N GLU A 89 -68.05 39.61 52.69
CA GLU A 89 -69.46 39.43 53.10
C GLU A 89 -70.36 39.14 51.88
N LEU A 90 -70.13 39.81 50.74
CA LEU A 90 -70.87 39.59 49.50
C LEU A 90 -70.57 38.21 48.86
N VAL A 91 -69.32 37.74 48.95
CA VAL A 91 -68.95 36.38 48.55
C VAL A 91 -69.63 35.35 49.45
N ALA A 92 -69.56 35.52 50.76
CA ALA A 92 -70.19 34.61 51.72
C ALA A 92 -71.72 34.57 51.59
N GLN A 93 -72.37 35.71 51.32
CA GLN A 93 -73.80 35.79 51.02
C GLN A 93 -74.18 34.89 49.83
N ARG A 94 -73.40 34.93 48.74
CA ARG A 94 -73.63 34.09 47.56
C ARG A 94 -73.34 32.61 47.83
N TRP A 95 -72.33 32.32 48.66
CA TRP A 95 -72.05 30.95 49.08
C TRP A 95 -73.13 30.37 50.01
N LEU A 96 -73.81 31.18 50.84
CA LEU A 96 -74.94 30.72 51.65
C LEU A 96 -76.07 30.15 50.78
N ASP A 97 -76.42 30.79 49.67
CA ASP A 97 -77.45 30.29 48.74
C ASP A 97 -77.03 28.96 48.09
N VAL A 98 -75.73 28.81 47.78
CA VAL A 98 -75.13 27.56 47.29
C VAL A 98 -75.17 26.46 48.37
N VAL A 99 -74.84 26.77 49.62
CA VAL A 99 -74.93 25.84 50.75
C VAL A 99 -76.37 25.39 50.99
N ALA A 100 -77.34 26.31 50.95
CA ALA A 100 -78.75 25.98 51.12
C ALA A 100 -79.26 25.05 50.01
N THR A 101 -78.88 25.32 48.76
CA THR A 101 -79.20 24.46 47.61
C THR A 101 -78.55 23.07 47.75
N ALA A 102 -77.30 23.01 48.19
CA ALA A 102 -76.59 21.75 48.42
C ALA A 102 -77.18 20.95 49.60
N ALA A 103 -77.62 21.61 50.66
CA ALA A 103 -78.33 21.01 51.79
C ALA A 103 -79.64 20.33 51.35
N GLU A 104 -80.43 20.98 50.50
CA GLU A 104 -81.65 20.37 49.96
C GLU A 104 -81.33 19.16 49.07
N HIS A 105 -80.33 19.28 48.19
CA HIS A 105 -79.93 18.16 47.33
C HIS A 105 -79.39 16.97 48.14
N HIS A 106 -78.63 17.23 49.21
CA HIS A 106 -78.16 16.20 50.14
C HIS A 106 -79.33 15.47 50.82
N ASP A 107 -80.32 16.21 51.32
CA ASP A 107 -81.56 15.64 51.88
C ASP A 107 -82.32 14.75 50.87
N GLN A 108 -82.48 15.23 49.63
CA GLN A 108 -83.16 14.46 48.59
C GLN A 108 -82.43 13.15 48.27
N LEU A 109 -81.10 13.15 48.26
CA LEU A 109 -80.28 11.96 48.04
C LEU A 109 -80.35 10.98 49.22
N LEU A 110 -80.37 11.47 50.46
CA LEU A 110 -80.56 10.63 51.65
C LEU A 110 -81.95 9.95 51.65
N ARG A 111 -83.00 10.63 51.15
CA ARG A 111 -84.34 10.01 50.97
C ARG A 111 -84.30 8.92 49.89
N LYS A 112 -83.78 9.23 48.70
CA LYS A 112 -83.64 8.27 47.59
C LYS A 112 -82.80 7.04 47.97
N SER A 113 -81.72 7.23 48.75
CA SER A 113 -80.88 6.14 49.27
C SER A 113 -81.66 5.22 50.21
N LYS A 114 -82.47 5.77 51.12
CA LYS A 114 -83.35 4.97 52.01
C LYS A 114 -84.43 4.21 51.23
N GLU A 115 -85.03 4.83 50.21
CA GLU A 115 -85.99 4.18 49.31
C GLU A 115 -85.31 3.03 48.53
N GLN A 116 -84.12 3.25 47.97
CA GLN A 116 -83.34 2.22 47.28
C GLN A 116 -82.96 1.04 48.19
N ALA A 117 -82.57 1.32 49.44
CA ALA A 117 -82.29 0.26 50.42
C ALA A 117 -83.54 -0.56 50.77
N SER A 118 -84.71 0.08 50.85
CA SER A 118 -85.99 -0.60 51.06
C SER A 118 -86.37 -1.49 49.86
N ILE A 119 -86.22 -0.99 48.63
CA ILE A 119 -86.45 -1.74 47.40
C ILE A 119 -85.49 -2.94 47.29
N ALA A 120 -84.20 -2.75 47.56
CA ALA A 120 -83.21 -3.84 47.55
C ALA A 120 -83.58 -4.95 48.55
N THR A 121 -83.97 -4.57 49.78
CA THR A 121 -84.43 -5.52 50.82
C THR A 121 -85.67 -6.29 50.36
N HIS A 122 -86.60 -5.64 49.65
CA HIS A 122 -87.82 -6.28 49.19
C HIS A 122 -87.59 -7.23 48.00
N LEU A 123 -86.63 -6.91 47.11
CA LEU A 123 -86.23 -7.77 46.00
C LEU A 123 -85.53 -9.05 46.47
N SER A 124 -84.67 -8.97 47.49
CA SER A 124 -84.04 -10.16 48.10
C SER A 124 -85.02 -11.15 48.75
N GLN A 125 -86.29 -10.77 48.94
CA GLN A 125 -87.35 -11.68 49.42
C GLN A 125 -88.13 -12.36 48.28
N LEU A 126 -87.98 -11.90 47.03
CA LEU A 126 -88.75 -12.37 45.87
C LEU A 126 -87.93 -13.29 44.93
N VAL A 127 -86.61 -13.35 45.08
CA VAL A 127 -85.76 -14.28 44.34
C VAL A 127 -85.74 -15.62 45.07
N PRO A 128 -86.19 -16.73 44.48
CA PRO A 128 -86.04 -18.06 45.09
C PRO A 128 -84.56 -18.46 45.09
N ASN A 129 -84.06 -18.92 46.24
CA ASN A 129 -82.64 -19.18 46.52
C ASN A 129 -81.86 -19.98 45.44
N GLY A 130 -82.53 -20.79 44.62
CA GLY A 130 -81.88 -21.52 43.52
C GLY A 130 -81.37 -20.62 42.38
N ALA A 131 -82.07 -19.52 42.08
CA ALA A 131 -81.68 -18.61 40.98
C ALA A 131 -80.41 -17.80 41.31
N GLU A 132 -80.16 -17.51 42.59
CA GLU A 132 -78.91 -16.87 43.02
C GLU A 132 -77.71 -17.82 42.88
N GLU A 133 -77.91 -19.11 43.13
CA GLU A 133 -76.87 -20.14 43.02
C GLU A 133 -76.50 -20.43 41.57
N GLU A 134 -77.49 -20.55 40.67
CA GLU A 134 -77.24 -20.66 39.22
C GLU A 134 -76.49 -19.42 38.68
N LEU A 135 -76.87 -18.22 39.13
CA LEU A 135 -76.17 -16.98 38.79
C LEU A 135 -74.73 -16.95 39.36
N ARG A 136 -74.51 -17.50 40.56
CA ARG A 136 -73.17 -17.64 41.17
C ARG A 136 -72.30 -18.59 40.36
N GLU A 137 -72.81 -19.77 40.00
CA GLU A 137 -72.10 -20.70 39.12
C GLU A 137 -71.78 -20.08 37.75
N HIS A 138 -72.75 -19.41 37.14
CA HIS A 138 -72.53 -18.78 35.83
C HIS A 138 -71.49 -17.66 35.90
N LYS A 139 -71.46 -16.87 36.99
CA LYS A 139 -70.39 -15.89 37.24
C LYS A 139 -69.02 -16.56 37.40
N ILE A 140 -68.92 -17.68 38.12
CA ILE A 140 -67.67 -18.43 38.27
C ILE A 140 -67.19 -18.97 36.91
N LYS A 141 -68.07 -19.63 36.15
CA LYS A 141 -67.79 -20.15 34.80
C LYS A 141 -67.36 -19.02 33.85
N TYR A 142 -68.09 -17.89 33.83
CA TYR A 142 -67.76 -16.72 33.02
C TYR A 142 -66.40 -16.11 33.40
N THR A 143 -66.08 -16.01 34.69
CA THR A 143 -64.79 -15.50 35.18
C THR A 143 -63.64 -16.45 34.78
N SER A 144 -63.86 -17.77 34.85
CA SER A 144 -62.89 -18.77 34.41
C SER A 144 -62.58 -18.65 32.92
N VAL A 145 -63.61 -18.52 32.07
CA VAL A 145 -63.45 -18.35 30.62
C VAL A 145 -62.79 -17.01 30.28
N LEU A 146 -63.08 -15.94 31.02
CA LEU A 146 -62.37 -14.66 30.89
C LEU A 146 -60.87 -14.81 31.16
N LEU A 147 -60.50 -15.44 32.28
CA LEU A 147 -59.10 -15.67 32.64
C LEU A 147 -58.38 -16.54 31.59
N GLU A 148 -59.02 -17.60 31.12
CA GLU A 148 -58.49 -18.44 30.04
C GLU A 148 -58.30 -17.64 28.74
N ASN A 149 -59.25 -16.76 28.38
CA ASN A 149 -59.12 -15.91 27.19
C ASN A 149 -58.02 -14.85 27.33
N TYR A 150 -57.80 -14.30 28.52
CA TYR A 150 -56.66 -13.40 28.79
C TYR A 150 -55.33 -14.12 28.63
N GLU A 151 -55.20 -15.33 29.18
CA GLU A 151 -53.97 -16.13 29.07
C GLU A 151 -53.71 -16.57 27.61
N GLN A 152 -54.75 -16.99 26.88
CA GLN A 152 -54.65 -17.29 25.44
C GLN A 152 -54.23 -16.07 24.61
N ARG A 153 -54.77 -14.87 24.89
CA ARG A 153 -54.36 -13.63 24.22
C ARG A 153 -52.90 -13.30 24.47
N ARG A 154 -52.46 -13.42 25.72
CA ARG A 154 -51.07 -13.20 26.10
C ARG A 154 -50.14 -14.17 25.36
N GLN A 155 -50.49 -15.45 25.26
CA GLN A 155 -49.70 -16.44 24.53
C GLN A 155 -49.66 -16.15 23.02
N ILE A 156 -50.74 -15.63 22.43
CA ILE A 156 -50.76 -15.17 21.04
C ILE A 156 -49.83 -13.97 20.87
N GLU A 157 -49.89 -12.96 21.75
CA GLU A 157 -48.99 -11.80 21.72
C GLU A 157 -47.51 -12.21 21.85
N GLU A 158 -47.19 -13.12 22.78
CA GLU A 158 -45.83 -13.68 22.93
C GLU A 158 -45.38 -14.38 21.63
N LEU A 159 -46.19 -15.27 21.04
CA LEU A 159 -45.89 -15.95 19.78
C LEU A 159 -45.79 -15.00 18.57
N GLU A 160 -46.57 -13.91 18.52
CA GLU A 160 -46.46 -12.89 17.48
C GLU A 160 -45.13 -12.13 17.58
N THR A 161 -44.63 -11.85 18.80
CA THR A 161 -43.30 -11.26 18.99
C THR A 161 -42.17 -12.23 18.62
N GLU A 162 -42.30 -13.52 18.93
CA GLU A 162 -41.35 -14.55 18.49
C GLU A 162 -41.35 -14.71 16.96
N LEU A 163 -42.52 -14.68 16.31
CA LEU A 163 -42.63 -14.73 14.86
C LEU A 163 -41.99 -13.51 14.19
N SER A 164 -42.18 -12.32 14.76
CA SER A 164 -41.58 -11.07 14.27
C SER A 164 -40.05 -11.06 14.41
N THR A 165 -39.52 -11.50 15.57
CA THR A 165 -38.07 -11.56 15.83
C THR A 165 -37.37 -12.67 15.02
N THR A 166 -38.02 -13.82 14.83
CA THR A 166 -37.49 -14.87 13.95
C THR A 166 -37.57 -14.49 12.47
N SER A 167 -38.64 -13.83 12.01
CA SER A 167 -38.75 -13.34 10.63
C SER A 167 -37.71 -12.27 10.29
N THR A 168 -37.43 -11.35 11.20
CA THR A 168 -36.37 -10.33 10.99
C THR A 168 -34.98 -10.96 11.00
N SER A 169 -34.72 -11.89 11.91
CA SER A 169 -33.46 -12.65 11.94
C SER A 169 -33.25 -13.49 10.68
N LEU A 170 -34.31 -14.10 10.12
CA LEU A 170 -34.25 -14.85 8.87
C LEU A 170 -33.84 -13.98 7.68
N GLU A 171 -34.40 -12.77 7.56
CA GLU A 171 -34.04 -11.87 6.45
C GLU A 171 -32.62 -11.34 6.58
N THR A 172 -32.14 -11.06 7.80
CA THR A 172 -30.71 -10.73 8.07
C THR A 172 -29.78 -11.85 7.62
N VAL A 173 -30.01 -13.10 8.06
CA VAL A 173 -29.18 -14.26 7.68
C VAL A 173 -29.23 -14.52 6.18
N LYS A 174 -30.38 -14.27 5.53
CA LYS A 174 -30.56 -14.38 4.08
C LYS A 174 -29.76 -13.31 3.32
N GLN A 175 -29.68 -12.09 3.84
CA GLN A 175 -28.83 -11.03 3.28
C GLN A 175 -27.34 -11.38 3.45
N GLU A 176 -26.91 -11.77 4.65
CA GLU A 176 -25.53 -12.24 4.90
C GLU A 176 -25.14 -13.40 3.97
N ASN A 177 -26.06 -14.33 3.68
CA ASN A 177 -25.79 -15.43 2.75
C ASN A 177 -25.61 -14.95 1.30
N GLN A 178 -26.30 -13.89 0.88
CA GLN A 178 -26.12 -13.28 -0.45
C GLN A 178 -24.78 -12.56 -0.54
N ASP A 179 -24.42 -11.79 0.50
CA ASP A 179 -23.16 -11.05 0.55
C ASP A 179 -21.96 -12.00 0.55
N LEU A 180 -22.00 -13.07 1.36
CA LEU A 180 -20.98 -14.13 1.36
C LEU A 180 -20.86 -14.85 0.02
N ARG A 181 -21.97 -15.06 -0.71
CA ARG A 181 -21.92 -15.65 -2.07
C ARG A 181 -21.22 -14.71 -3.06
N ALA A 182 -21.49 -13.41 -2.98
CA ALA A 182 -20.83 -12.41 -3.81
C ALA A 182 -19.31 -12.33 -3.50
N GLU A 183 -18.94 -12.38 -2.21
CA GLU A 183 -17.53 -12.40 -1.79
C GLU A 183 -16.81 -13.67 -2.28
N VAL A 184 -17.44 -14.85 -2.18
CA VAL A 184 -16.89 -16.10 -2.71
C VAL A 184 -16.72 -16.06 -4.23
N GLU A 185 -17.68 -15.49 -4.96
CA GLU A 185 -17.56 -15.32 -6.41
C GLU A 185 -16.38 -14.40 -6.77
N GLU A 186 -16.24 -13.26 -6.09
CA GLU A 186 -15.15 -12.31 -6.30
C GLU A 186 -13.77 -12.89 -5.91
N ALA A 187 -13.69 -13.62 -4.79
CA ALA A 187 -12.49 -14.36 -4.41
C ALA A 187 -12.11 -15.41 -5.47
N SER A 188 -13.09 -16.07 -6.09
CA SER A 188 -12.85 -17.02 -7.18
C SER A 188 -12.29 -16.33 -8.44
N LYS A 189 -12.79 -15.14 -8.80
CA LYS A 189 -12.29 -14.32 -9.91
C LYS A 189 -10.84 -13.89 -9.68
N ARG A 190 -10.53 -13.40 -8.47
CA ARG A 190 -9.16 -13.04 -8.06
C ARG A 190 -8.22 -14.23 -8.13
N LYS A 191 -8.63 -15.40 -7.61
CA LYS A 191 -7.84 -16.65 -7.69
C LYS A 191 -7.54 -17.05 -9.14
N ALA A 192 -8.53 -16.97 -10.02
CA ALA A 192 -8.36 -17.29 -11.45
C ALA A 192 -7.42 -16.29 -12.16
N TYR A 193 -7.50 -15.00 -11.84
CA TYR A 193 -6.59 -13.98 -12.36
C TYR A 193 -5.14 -14.23 -11.90
N THR A 194 -4.91 -14.41 -10.60
CA THR A 194 -3.59 -14.70 -10.04
C THR A 194 -2.99 -15.98 -10.61
N SER A 195 -3.80 -17.04 -10.85
CA SER A 195 -3.33 -18.25 -11.52
C SER A 195 -2.80 -17.97 -12.92
N LYS A 196 -3.55 -17.24 -13.76
CA LYS A 196 -3.12 -16.86 -15.12
C LYS A 196 -1.85 -16.01 -15.11
N TYR A 197 -1.73 -15.09 -14.15
CA TYR A 197 -0.53 -14.26 -14.00
C TYR A 197 0.70 -15.08 -13.60
N ASN A 198 0.54 -16.03 -12.67
CA ASN A 198 1.61 -16.96 -12.28
C ASN A 198 2.05 -17.88 -13.43
N ASP A 199 1.11 -18.38 -14.25
CA ASP A 199 1.43 -19.17 -15.45
C ASP A 199 2.22 -18.36 -16.49
N MET A 200 1.91 -17.07 -16.64
CA MET A 200 2.67 -16.16 -17.50
C MET A 200 4.08 -15.93 -16.97
N LEU A 201 4.24 -15.63 -15.67
CA LEU A 201 5.55 -15.46 -15.04
C LEU A 201 6.40 -16.73 -15.14
N ARG A 202 5.80 -17.91 -14.94
CA ARG A 202 6.48 -19.19 -15.11
C ARG A 202 7.01 -19.38 -16.53
N LYS A 203 6.22 -19.09 -17.56
CA LYS A 203 6.65 -19.14 -18.96
C LYS A 203 7.77 -18.14 -19.27
N GLN A 204 7.73 -16.95 -18.69
CA GLN A 204 8.80 -15.95 -18.81
C GLN A 204 10.10 -16.44 -18.15
N LEU A 205 10.02 -17.04 -16.96
CA LEU A 205 11.15 -17.63 -16.25
C LEU A 205 11.78 -18.78 -17.06
N GLU A 206 10.97 -19.74 -17.54
CA GLU A 206 11.44 -20.86 -18.37
C GLU A 206 12.13 -20.37 -19.66
N ALA A 207 11.61 -19.29 -20.28
CA ALA A 207 12.24 -18.66 -21.44
C ALA A 207 13.55 -17.96 -21.09
N ALA A 208 13.63 -17.29 -19.94
CA ALA A 208 14.86 -16.64 -19.45
C ALA A 208 15.95 -17.68 -19.12
N THR A 209 15.60 -18.78 -18.44
CA THR A 209 16.52 -19.89 -18.14
C THR A 209 17.09 -20.51 -19.42
N LYS A 210 16.25 -20.76 -20.44
CA LYS A 210 16.73 -21.26 -21.74
C LYS A 210 17.68 -20.28 -22.45
N ARG A 211 17.43 -18.97 -22.34
CA ARG A 211 18.36 -17.94 -22.88
C ARG A 211 19.69 -17.95 -22.13
N ALA A 212 19.68 -18.06 -20.80
CA ALA A 212 20.89 -18.13 -19.99
C ALA A 212 21.75 -19.35 -20.37
N GLN A 213 21.15 -20.54 -20.41
CA GLN A 213 21.82 -21.77 -20.87
C GLN A 213 22.40 -21.64 -22.29
N GLY A 214 21.67 -20.97 -23.19
CA GLY A 214 22.15 -20.69 -24.56
C GLY A 214 23.25 -19.62 -24.65
N LEU A 215 23.40 -18.76 -23.63
CA LEU A 215 24.53 -17.84 -23.50
C LEU A 215 25.75 -18.54 -22.89
N ASP A 216 25.56 -19.34 -21.84
CA ASP A 216 26.64 -20.12 -21.21
C ASP A 216 27.32 -21.04 -22.24
N ALA A 217 26.53 -21.76 -23.06
CA ALA A 217 27.06 -22.60 -24.14
C ALA A 217 27.86 -21.79 -25.19
N LYS A 218 27.48 -20.54 -25.46
CA LYS A 218 28.24 -19.64 -26.36
C LYS A 218 29.52 -19.14 -25.71
N VAL A 219 29.52 -18.85 -24.41
CA VAL A 219 30.72 -18.47 -23.66
C VAL A 219 31.74 -19.61 -23.71
N SER A 220 31.35 -20.83 -23.35
CA SER A 220 32.26 -22.00 -23.40
C SER A 220 32.78 -22.28 -24.82
N TYR A 221 31.98 -22.05 -25.85
CA TYR A 221 32.45 -22.13 -27.25
C TYR A 221 33.52 -21.07 -27.57
N ILE A 222 33.26 -19.81 -27.18
CA ILE A 222 34.21 -18.69 -27.39
C ILE A 222 35.52 -18.93 -26.63
N GLU A 223 35.45 -19.43 -25.39
CA GLU A 223 36.62 -19.80 -24.59
C GLU A 223 37.46 -20.89 -25.27
N GLY A 224 36.82 -21.92 -25.84
CA GLY A 224 37.49 -22.97 -26.61
C GLY A 224 38.17 -22.44 -27.88
N VAL A 225 37.48 -21.58 -28.64
CA VAL A 225 38.05 -20.91 -29.83
C VAL A 225 39.21 -19.99 -29.44
N HIS A 226 39.08 -19.24 -28.35
CA HIS A 226 40.14 -18.37 -27.84
C HIS A 226 41.38 -19.17 -27.43
N GLY A 227 41.21 -20.27 -26.70
CA GLY A 227 42.30 -21.18 -26.32
C GLY A 227 43.04 -21.74 -27.54
N SER A 228 42.30 -22.26 -28.54
CA SER A 228 42.89 -22.77 -29.78
C SER A 228 43.64 -21.68 -30.56
N THR A 229 43.05 -20.48 -30.66
CA THR A 229 43.67 -19.32 -31.33
C THR A 229 44.95 -18.88 -30.63
N LYS A 230 44.96 -18.88 -29.29
CA LYS A 230 46.15 -18.58 -28.49
C LYS A 230 47.27 -19.59 -28.75
N THR A 231 46.99 -20.89 -28.68
CA THR A 231 47.97 -21.93 -29.00
C THR A 231 48.48 -21.83 -30.45
N GLN A 232 47.65 -21.39 -31.40
CA GLN A 232 48.11 -21.12 -32.77
C GLN A 232 49.05 -19.91 -32.84
N ALA A 233 48.75 -18.82 -32.12
CA ALA A 233 49.60 -17.64 -32.05
C ALA A 233 50.96 -17.96 -31.39
N ASP A 234 50.96 -18.70 -30.29
CA ASP A 234 52.18 -19.13 -29.59
C ASP A 234 53.10 -19.97 -30.52
N ARG A 235 52.53 -20.91 -31.30
CA ARG A 235 53.29 -21.68 -32.31
C ARG A 235 53.87 -20.80 -33.41
N LEU A 236 53.08 -19.89 -33.97
CA LEU A 236 53.57 -18.95 -35.01
C LEU A 236 54.67 -18.01 -34.47
N GLN A 237 54.60 -17.63 -33.20
CA GLN A 237 55.64 -16.84 -32.52
C GLN A 237 56.96 -17.63 -32.38
N GLU A 238 56.88 -18.92 -32.05
CA GLU A 238 58.03 -19.83 -31.98
C GLU A 238 58.65 -20.09 -33.37
N GLU A 239 57.83 -20.42 -34.37
CA GLU A 239 58.25 -20.57 -35.77
C GLU A 239 58.95 -19.30 -36.30
N ASN A 240 58.37 -18.11 -36.03
CA ASN A 240 58.96 -16.83 -36.42
C ASN A 240 60.34 -16.60 -35.77
N SER A 241 60.50 -16.99 -34.51
CA SER A 241 61.75 -16.89 -33.76
C SER A 241 62.81 -17.85 -34.31
N SER A 242 62.41 -19.08 -34.65
CA SER A 242 63.27 -20.08 -35.31
C SER A 242 63.73 -19.63 -36.70
N LEU A 243 62.81 -19.11 -37.53
CA LEU A 243 63.13 -18.57 -38.86
C LEU A 243 64.07 -17.36 -38.78
N LYS A 244 63.91 -16.47 -37.79
CA LYS A 244 64.86 -15.36 -37.54
C LYS A 244 66.26 -15.85 -37.21
N ALA A 245 66.38 -16.88 -36.36
CA ALA A 245 67.68 -17.48 -36.04
C ALA A 245 68.31 -18.14 -37.28
N GLU A 246 67.53 -18.82 -38.10
CA GLU A 246 68.00 -19.42 -39.36
C GLU A 246 68.49 -18.37 -40.36
N ILE A 247 67.74 -17.27 -40.55
CA ILE A 247 68.16 -16.15 -41.40
C ILE A 247 69.48 -15.54 -40.90
N ALA A 248 69.65 -15.38 -39.59
CA ALA A 248 70.91 -14.88 -39.03
C ALA A 248 72.09 -15.85 -39.29
N ARG A 249 71.86 -17.16 -39.15
CA ARG A 249 72.84 -18.21 -39.46
C ARG A 249 73.23 -18.21 -40.93
N LEU A 250 72.26 -18.10 -41.84
CA LEU A 250 72.49 -18.06 -43.28
C LEU A 250 73.27 -16.80 -43.69
N LYS A 251 72.91 -15.62 -43.17
CA LYS A 251 73.67 -14.37 -43.40
C LYS A 251 75.12 -14.46 -42.91
N HIS A 252 75.35 -15.08 -41.77
CA HIS A 252 76.73 -15.30 -41.28
C HIS A 252 77.51 -16.24 -42.22
N LYS A 253 76.88 -17.33 -42.67
CA LYS A 253 77.49 -18.27 -43.63
C LYS A 253 77.76 -17.63 -45.00
N GLU A 254 76.88 -16.76 -45.47
CA GLU A 254 77.04 -15.95 -46.68
C GLU A 254 78.27 -15.04 -46.57
N GLY A 255 78.41 -14.31 -45.46
CA GLY A 255 79.61 -13.50 -45.19
C GLY A 255 80.90 -14.32 -45.22
N VAL A 256 80.96 -15.44 -44.48
CA VAL A 256 82.14 -16.33 -44.47
C VAL A 256 82.46 -16.91 -45.86
N LEU A 257 81.47 -17.13 -46.71
CA LEU A 257 81.69 -17.58 -48.10
C LEU A 257 82.17 -16.43 -48.99
N SER A 258 81.69 -15.21 -48.78
CA SER A 258 82.16 -14.00 -49.47
C SER A 258 83.64 -13.74 -49.14
N ASP A 259 84.02 -13.75 -47.87
CA ASP A 259 85.40 -13.54 -47.41
C ASP A 259 86.35 -14.59 -48.03
N LYS A 260 85.93 -15.86 -48.05
CA LYS A 260 86.69 -16.94 -48.70
C LYS A 260 86.80 -16.78 -50.21
N HIS A 261 85.78 -16.23 -50.87
CA HIS A 261 85.82 -15.97 -52.30
C HIS A 261 86.80 -14.83 -52.62
N GLU A 262 86.77 -13.75 -51.83
CA GLU A 262 87.74 -12.64 -51.95
C GLU A 262 89.18 -13.11 -51.68
N GLN A 263 89.40 -13.92 -50.63
CA GLN A 263 90.69 -14.56 -50.38
C GLN A 263 91.15 -15.40 -51.59
N ALA A 264 90.29 -16.27 -52.14
CA ALA A 264 90.64 -17.11 -53.28
C ALA A 264 90.94 -16.29 -54.55
N LEU A 265 90.24 -15.16 -54.77
CA LEU A 265 90.55 -14.22 -55.85
C LEU A 265 91.92 -13.54 -55.64
N SER A 266 92.25 -13.15 -54.41
CA SER A 266 93.55 -12.59 -54.05
C SER A 266 94.68 -13.60 -54.27
N GLU A 267 94.53 -14.83 -53.77
CA GLU A 267 95.47 -15.92 -53.99
C GLU A 267 95.66 -16.25 -55.48
N LEU A 268 94.57 -16.29 -56.26
CA LEU A 268 94.64 -16.49 -57.71
C LEU A 268 95.36 -15.34 -58.41
N SER A 269 95.19 -14.09 -57.96
CA SER A 269 95.91 -12.93 -58.49
C SER A 269 97.42 -13.00 -58.20
N ALA A 270 97.80 -13.44 -56.99
CA ALA A 270 99.18 -13.66 -56.61
C ALA A 270 99.82 -14.82 -57.40
N GLN A 271 99.10 -15.93 -57.59
CA GLN A 271 99.54 -17.04 -58.45
C GLN A 271 99.71 -16.63 -59.92
N ARG A 272 98.85 -15.75 -60.44
CA ARG A 272 99.02 -15.18 -61.78
C ARG A 272 100.28 -14.30 -61.85
N ALA A 273 100.53 -13.47 -60.85
CA ALA A 273 101.73 -12.64 -60.78
C ALA A 273 103.03 -13.48 -60.70
N THR A 274 103.06 -14.54 -59.89
CA THR A 274 104.22 -15.46 -59.84
C THR A 274 104.39 -16.23 -61.14
N THR A 275 103.30 -16.65 -61.79
CA THR A 275 103.34 -17.31 -63.11
C THR A 275 103.91 -16.38 -64.18
N ILE A 276 103.53 -15.09 -64.19
CA ILE A 276 104.11 -14.08 -65.09
C ILE A 276 105.60 -13.87 -64.79
N ALA A 277 105.99 -13.74 -63.52
CA ALA A 277 107.39 -13.58 -63.12
C ALA A 277 108.26 -14.78 -63.54
N LEU A 278 107.79 -16.01 -63.33
CA LEU A 278 108.45 -17.24 -63.78
C LEU A 278 108.49 -17.33 -65.31
N THR A 279 107.43 -16.92 -66.01
CA THR A 279 107.41 -16.88 -67.48
C THR A 279 108.47 -15.90 -68.01
N ASN A 280 108.58 -14.72 -67.41
CA ASN A 280 109.60 -13.73 -67.75
C ASN A 280 111.02 -14.24 -67.45
N GLN A 281 111.24 -14.92 -66.31
CA GLN A 281 112.52 -15.58 -66.01
C GLN A 281 112.86 -16.67 -67.03
N VAL A 282 111.90 -17.51 -67.43
CA VAL A 282 112.10 -18.55 -68.46
C VAL A 282 112.40 -17.91 -69.82
N GLN A 283 111.75 -16.80 -70.19
CA GLN A 283 112.08 -16.06 -71.41
C GLN A 283 113.50 -15.48 -71.34
N TYR A 284 113.87 -14.84 -70.23
CA TYR A 284 115.22 -14.30 -70.00
C TYR A 284 116.31 -15.39 -70.04
N LEU A 285 116.07 -16.54 -69.41
CA LEU A 285 116.98 -17.68 -69.47
C LEU A 285 117.10 -18.23 -70.89
N LYS A 286 116.00 -18.32 -71.66
CA LYS A 286 116.04 -18.73 -73.07
C LYS A 286 116.78 -17.74 -73.97
N THR A 287 116.67 -16.43 -73.74
CA THR A 287 117.44 -15.44 -74.50
C THR A 287 118.92 -15.45 -74.11
N SER A 288 119.23 -15.62 -72.82
CA SER A 288 120.60 -15.79 -72.33
C SER A 288 121.25 -17.08 -72.84
N GLU A 289 120.55 -18.21 -72.81
CA GLU A 289 120.98 -19.48 -73.40
C GLU A 289 121.29 -19.31 -74.90
N ARG A 290 120.38 -18.67 -75.65
CA ARG A 290 120.58 -18.39 -77.08
C ARG A 290 121.82 -17.52 -77.30
N PHE A 291 121.97 -16.43 -76.57
CA PHE A 291 123.12 -15.54 -76.66
C PHE A 291 124.44 -16.24 -76.30
N LEU A 292 124.45 -17.07 -75.26
CA LEU A 292 125.62 -17.90 -74.91
C LEU A 292 125.92 -18.92 -76.00
N ARG A 293 124.92 -19.54 -76.61
CA ARG A 293 125.07 -20.51 -77.70
C ARG A 293 125.61 -19.84 -78.97
N GLU A 294 125.11 -18.65 -79.29
CA GLU A 294 125.60 -17.79 -80.37
C GLU A 294 127.05 -17.35 -80.10
N SER A 295 127.36 -16.87 -78.89
CA SER A 295 128.69 -16.46 -78.45
C SER A 295 129.70 -17.62 -78.47
N ILE A 296 129.33 -18.80 -77.96
CA ILE A 296 130.16 -20.02 -78.05
C ILE A 296 130.38 -20.39 -79.52
N SER A 297 129.34 -20.32 -80.37
CA SER A 297 129.50 -20.60 -81.80
C SER A 297 130.44 -19.58 -82.47
N ALA A 298 130.37 -18.29 -82.12
CA ALA A 298 131.25 -17.24 -82.62
C ALA A 298 132.70 -17.39 -82.11
N CYS A 299 132.89 -17.86 -80.88
CA CYS A 299 134.21 -18.22 -80.34
C CYS A 299 134.77 -19.49 -81.00
N TRP A 300 133.92 -20.48 -81.30
CA TRP A 300 134.34 -21.69 -82.03
C TRP A 300 134.68 -21.37 -83.49
N PHE A 301 133.89 -20.51 -84.15
CA PHE A 301 134.22 -19.94 -85.45
C PHE A 301 135.51 -19.12 -85.41
N HIS A 302 135.73 -18.25 -84.41
CA HIS A 302 137.01 -17.54 -84.26
C HIS A 302 138.18 -18.52 -84.08
N ASN A 303 138.03 -19.56 -83.26
CA ASN A 303 139.11 -20.51 -82.99
C ASN A 303 139.41 -21.39 -84.22
N ILE A 304 138.39 -21.78 -84.99
CA ILE A 304 138.58 -22.45 -86.30
C ILE A 304 139.16 -21.46 -87.32
N TYR A 305 138.73 -20.20 -87.35
CA TYR A 305 139.24 -19.19 -88.26
C TYR A 305 140.71 -18.88 -87.99
N THR A 306 141.15 -18.81 -86.72
CA THR A 306 142.57 -18.72 -86.36
C THR A 306 143.34 -20.00 -86.70
N TRP A 307 142.74 -21.18 -86.53
CA TRP A 307 143.38 -22.45 -86.92
C TRP A 307 143.56 -22.59 -88.44
N VAL A 308 142.55 -22.17 -89.22
CA VAL A 308 142.60 -22.12 -90.69
C VAL A 308 143.60 -21.06 -91.17
N LEU A 309 143.64 -19.88 -90.53
CA LEU A 309 144.65 -18.87 -90.84
C LEU A 309 146.08 -19.34 -90.52
N GLN A 310 146.28 -20.15 -89.46
CA GLN A 310 147.57 -20.77 -89.16
C GLN A 310 147.97 -21.85 -90.18
N LEU A 311 147.02 -22.55 -90.80
CA LEU A 311 147.29 -23.55 -91.84
C LEU A 311 147.51 -22.96 -93.25
N PHE A 312 147.02 -21.74 -93.52
CA PHE A 312 147.07 -21.12 -94.86
C PHE A 312 147.95 -19.86 -95.00
N GLY A 313 148.68 -19.46 -93.95
CA GLY A 313 149.84 -18.56 -94.10
C GLY A 313 149.55 -17.13 -94.57
N PHE A 314 148.42 -16.54 -94.18
CA PHE A 314 148.11 -15.13 -94.46
C PHE A 314 148.39 -14.20 -93.26
N SER A 315 149.26 -13.22 -93.45
CA SER A 315 149.56 -12.16 -92.46
C SER A 315 148.82 -10.86 -92.77
N SER A 316 147.90 -10.43 -91.91
CA SER A 316 147.30 -9.07 -91.91
C SER A 316 146.50 -8.80 -90.62
N PRO A 317 146.21 -7.52 -90.27
CA PRO A 317 146.58 -7.04 -88.93
C PRO A 317 145.44 -6.39 -88.10
N VAL A 318 145.75 -6.11 -86.81
CA VAL A 318 145.23 -4.96 -86.00
C VAL A 318 143.70 -4.77 -86.04
N LEU A 319 142.89 -5.29 -85.10
CA LEU A 319 142.84 -4.92 -83.67
C LEU A 319 142.96 -3.41 -83.37
N SER A 320 141.87 -2.65 -83.47
CA SER A 320 141.66 -1.50 -82.57
C SER A 320 140.19 -1.09 -82.37
N LYS A 321 139.85 -0.83 -81.09
CA LYS A 321 138.73 -0.02 -80.57
C LYS A 321 137.28 -0.46 -80.83
N ILE A 322 136.85 -1.39 -79.99
CA ILE A 322 135.56 -1.31 -79.28
C ILE A 322 135.67 -0.19 -78.20
N GLN A 323 134.59 0.57 -77.97
CA GLN A 323 134.13 1.23 -76.72
C GLN A 323 133.66 2.69 -76.91
N SER A 324 132.33 2.87 -76.83
CA SER A 324 131.68 4.01 -76.17
C SER A 324 130.21 3.67 -75.85
N GLU A 325 129.97 3.28 -74.59
CA GLU A 325 128.90 3.78 -73.70
C GLU A 325 127.51 4.02 -74.35
N GLU A 326 126.46 3.23 -74.12
CA GLU A 326 125.89 2.74 -72.84
C GLU A 326 125.50 3.88 -71.86
N LYS A 327 124.25 4.37 -71.97
CA LYS A 327 123.44 4.89 -70.84
C LYS A 327 121.97 5.19 -71.21
N ALA A 328 121.11 4.99 -70.20
CA ALA A 328 119.75 5.54 -70.02
C ALA A 328 118.58 5.02 -70.88
N GLN A 329 118.02 3.88 -70.45
CA GLN A 329 116.55 3.70 -70.35
C GLN A 329 116.15 3.70 -68.86
N LEU A 330 115.28 4.62 -68.44
CA LEU A 330 114.52 4.72 -67.16
C LEU A 330 113.71 6.05 -67.25
N TRP A 331 112.44 6.22 -66.87
CA TRP A 331 111.33 5.36 -66.41
C TRP A 331 110.03 5.83 -67.10
N VAL A 332 109.02 4.95 -67.22
CA VAL A 332 107.56 5.26 -67.08
C VAL A 332 106.94 4.11 -66.31
#